data_AF-A0A351MLG9-F1
#
_entry.id   AF-A0A351MLG9-F1
#
_cell.length_a   1.000
_cell.length_b   1.000
_cell.length_c   1.000
_cell.angle_alpha   90.00
_cell.angle_beta   90.00
_cell.angle_gamma   90.00
#
_symmetry.space_group_name_H-M   'P 1'
#
loop_
_entity.id
_entity.type
_entity.pdbx_description
1 polymer ?
#
loop_
_entity_poly.entity_id
_entity_poly.type
_entity_poly.pdbx_seq_one_letter_code
_entity_poly.pdbx_strand_id
1 'polypeptide(L)'
;MSSDPRQTAVERALATASNYLAAGQLAEALRATKDALALDADSAAAYELLGRIQLTGGQSAEAMESFRAALAREPGREGADRGLGEAALAE
;
A
#
# COMPACT_ATOMS: atom_id res chain seq x y z
N MET A 1 6.99 -20.06 -17.18
CA MET A 1 7.20 -19.07 -16.10
C MET A 1 7.53 -17.75 -16.76
N SER A 2 6.50 -17.04 -17.23
CA SER A 2 6.67 -15.77 -17.95
C SER A 2 6.08 -14.69 -17.05
N SER A 3 6.83 -14.28 -16.03
CA SER A 3 6.41 -13.16 -15.18
C SER A 3 6.44 -11.90 -16.05
N ASP A 4 5.31 -11.20 -16.16
CA ASP A 4 5.24 -9.93 -16.89
C ASP A 4 6.29 -8.98 -16.29
N PRO A 5 7.20 -8.41 -17.09
CA PRO A 5 8.23 -7.47 -16.62
C PRO A 5 7.66 -6.32 -15.79
N ARG A 6 6.41 -5.89 -16.06
CA ARG A 6 5.72 -4.88 -15.27
C ARG A 6 5.38 -5.38 -13.88
N GLN A 7 4.87 -6.61 -13.77
CA GLN A 7 4.53 -7.21 -12.48
C GLN A 7 5.78 -7.37 -11.60
N THR A 8 6.91 -7.82 -12.18
CA THR A 8 8.19 -7.86 -11.46
C THR A 8 8.69 -6.47 -11.06
N ALA A 9 8.41 -5.43 -11.84
CA ALA A 9 8.75 -4.06 -11.47
C ALA A 9 7.90 -3.54 -10.30
N VAL A 10 6.59 -3.82 -10.30
CA VAL A 10 5.66 -3.51 -9.20
C VAL A 10 6.10 -4.19 -7.91
N GLU A 11 6.36 -5.50 -7.95
CA GLU A 11 6.81 -6.27 -6.78
C GLU A 11 8.09 -5.69 -6.16
N ARG A 12 9.06 -5.30 -7.00
CA ARG A 12 10.29 -4.66 -6.52
C ARG A 12 10.01 -3.30 -5.88
N ALA A 13 9.18 -2.46 -6.51
CA ALA A 13 8.83 -1.16 -5.95
C ALA A 13 8.12 -1.30 -4.59
N LEU A 14 7.24 -2.29 -4.44
CA LEU A 14 6.56 -2.61 -3.18
C LEU A 14 7.50 -3.15 -2.11
N ALA A 15 8.47 -3.99 -2.48
CA ALA A 15 9.49 -4.45 -1.56
C ALA A 15 10.35 -3.29 -1.05
N THR A 16 10.76 -2.38 -1.93
CA THR A 16 11.48 -1.15 -1.56
C THR A 16 10.64 -0.26 -0.64
N ALA A 17 9.37 -0.04 -0.97
CA ALA A 17 8.46 0.75 -0.15
C ALA A 17 8.26 0.14 1.25
N SER A 18 8.13 -1.19 1.33
CA SER A 18 7.99 -1.90 2.60
C SER A 18 9.23 -1.77 3.48
N ASN A 19 10.43 -1.81 2.88
CA ASN A 19 11.68 -1.60 3.60
C ASN A 19 11.78 -0.17 4.14
N TYR A 20 11.42 0.84 3.35
CA TYR A 20 11.38 2.22 3.84
C TYR A 20 10.36 2.42 4.97
N LEU A 21 9.18 1.80 4.87
CA LEU A 21 8.19 1.84 5.93
C LEU A 21 8.74 1.21 7.23
N ALA A 22 9.38 0.04 7.14
CA ALA A 22 10.00 -0.61 8.30
C ALA A 22 11.13 0.23 8.92
N ALA A 23 11.81 1.06 8.13
CA ALA A 23 12.82 2.00 8.59
C ALA A 23 12.25 3.34 9.11
N GLY A 24 10.92 3.54 9.09
CA GLY A 24 10.27 4.80 9.47
C GLY A 24 10.44 5.92 8.44
N GLN A 25 10.97 5.62 7.25
CA GLN A 25 11.21 6.57 6.17
C GLN A 25 9.93 6.76 5.34
N LEU A 26 8.94 7.41 5.93
CA LEU A 26 7.58 7.50 5.36
C LEU A 26 7.54 8.19 3.99
N ALA A 27 8.35 9.23 3.77
CA ALA A 27 8.36 9.96 2.51
C ALA A 27 8.89 9.09 1.36
N GLU A 28 9.95 8.33 1.60
CA GLU A 28 10.55 7.41 0.64
C GLU A 28 9.64 6.20 0.39
N ALA A 29 8.99 5.68 1.43
CA ALA A 29 7.99 4.62 1.31
C ALA A 29 6.83 5.06 0.42
N LEU A 30 6.34 6.28 0.63
CA LEU A 30 5.23 6.86 -0.14
C LEU A 30 5.62 7.09 -1.60
N ARG A 31 6.86 7.54 -1.87
CA ARG A 31 7.38 7.67 -3.24
C ARG A 31 7.46 6.31 -3.94
N ALA A 32 8.07 5.31 -3.32
CA ALA A 32 8.19 3.98 -3.90
C ALA A 32 6.82 3.30 -4.13
N THR A 33 5.86 3.55 -3.24
CA THR A 33 4.47 3.07 -3.42
C THR A 33 3.77 3.76 -4.59
N LYS A 34 4.00 5.06 -4.80
CA LYS A 34 3.49 5.79 -5.98
C LYS A 34 4.12 5.28 -7.26
N ASP A 35 5.40 4.93 -7.25
CA ASP A 35 6.06 4.31 -8.41
C ASP A 35 5.42 2.95 -8.74
N ALA A 36 5.08 2.14 -7.73
CA ALA A 36 4.34 0.90 -7.92
C ALA A 36 2.96 1.15 -8.57
N LEU A 37 2.21 2.15 -8.09
CA LEU A 37 0.91 2.53 -8.66
C LEU A 37 1.01 3.14 -10.07
N ALA A 38 2.14 3.77 -10.43
CA ALA A 38 2.37 4.27 -11.78
C ALA A 38 2.64 3.13 -12.78
N LEU A 39 3.20 2.02 -12.30
CA LEU A 39 3.41 0.80 -13.10
C LEU A 39 2.13 -0.04 -13.21
N ASP A 40 1.36 -0.11 -12.12
CA ASP A 40 0.08 -0.81 -12.04
C ASP A 40 -0.89 -0.06 -11.11
N ALA A 41 -1.80 0.68 -11.72
CA ALA A 41 -2.82 1.47 -11.02
C ALA A 41 -3.91 0.62 -10.35
N ASP A 42 -3.95 -0.69 -10.64
CA ASP A 42 -4.90 -1.64 -10.05
C ASP A 42 -4.25 -2.56 -9.02
N SER A 43 -3.00 -2.28 -8.61
CA SER A 43 -2.30 -3.06 -7.61
C SER A 43 -2.92 -2.91 -6.22
N ALA A 44 -3.73 -3.89 -5.80
CA ALA A 44 -4.31 -3.94 -4.46
C ALA A 44 -3.23 -3.91 -3.36
N ALA A 45 -2.09 -4.56 -3.57
CA ALA A 45 -0.95 -4.55 -2.66
C ALA A 45 -0.33 -3.16 -2.49
N ALA A 46 -0.29 -2.36 -3.55
CA ALA A 46 0.20 -0.99 -3.47
C ALA A 46 -0.73 -0.09 -2.65
N TYR A 47 -2.05 -0.23 -2.82
CA TYR A 47 -3.03 0.49 -2.01
C TYR A 47 -3.00 0.08 -0.54
N GLU A 48 -2.85 -1.22 -0.23
CA GLU A 48 -2.66 -1.69 1.14
C GLU A 48 -1.43 -1.04 1.78
N LEU A 49 -0.29 -1.04 1.07
CA LEU A 49 0.93 -0.46 1.59
C LEU A 49 0.83 1.06 1.77
N LEU A 50 0.16 1.75 0.83
CA LEU A 50 -0.11 3.19 0.96
C LEU A 50 -0.92 3.49 2.22
N GLY A 51 -1.96 2.71 2.49
CA GLY A 51 -2.77 2.83 3.70
C GLY A 51 -1.94 2.64 4.97
N ARG A 52 -1.05 1.64 5.00
CA ARG A 52 -0.15 1.41 6.14
C ARG A 52 0.83 2.57 6.36
N ILE A 53 1.36 3.15 5.29
CA ILE A 53 2.25 4.31 5.36
C ILE A 53 1.51 5.52 5.93
N GLN A 54 0.31 5.80 5.43
CA GLN A 54 -0.55 6.90 5.89
C GLN A 54 -0.93 6.73 7.35
N LEU A 55 -1.35 5.53 7.75
CA LEU A 55 -1.69 5.21 9.13
C LEU A 55 -0.50 5.44 10.07
N THR A 56 0.69 5.00 9.67
CA THR A 56 1.93 5.23 10.43
C THR A 56 2.28 6.72 10.52
N GLY A 57 1.91 7.50 9.51
CA GLY A 57 2.03 8.96 9.49
C GLY A 57 0.93 9.71 10.27
N GLY A 58 -0.01 9.00 10.90
CA GLY A 58 -1.15 9.61 11.61
C GLY A 58 -2.26 10.14 10.70
N GLN A 59 -2.26 9.76 9.42
CA GLN A 59 -3.23 10.17 8.41
C GLN A 59 -4.35 9.13 8.30
N SER A 60 -5.09 8.92 9.40
CA SER A 60 -6.07 7.82 9.51
C SER A 60 -7.16 7.88 8.44
N ALA A 61 -7.68 9.07 8.13
CA ALA A 61 -8.73 9.24 7.12
C ALA A 61 -8.25 8.83 5.72
N GLU A 62 -7.06 9.28 5.31
CA GLU A 62 -6.48 8.89 4.02
C GLU A 62 -6.11 7.41 3.98
N ALA A 63 -5.67 6.85 5.11
CA ALA A 63 -5.38 5.42 5.23
C ALA A 63 -6.63 4.57 4.97
N MET A 64 -7.78 4.96 5.53
CA MET A 64 -9.05 4.26 5.30
C MET A 64 -9.43 4.26 3.82
N GLU A 65 -9.28 5.37 3.11
CA GLU A 65 -9.54 5.46 1.67
C GLU A 65 -8.62 4.54 0.87
N SER A 66 -7.34 4.48 1.22
CA SER A 66 -6.38 3.56 0.59
C SER A 66 -6.72 2.09 0.85
N PHE A 67 -7.10 1.72 2.07
CA PHE A 67 -7.51 0.35 2.38
C PHE A 67 -8.80 -0.04 1.66
N ARG A 68 -9.79 0.86 1.58
CA ARG A 68 -11.00 0.66 0.78
C ARG A 68 -10.66 0.47 -0.70
N ALA A 69 -9.72 1.25 -1.23
CA ALA A 69 -9.25 1.11 -2.61
C ALA A 69 -8.58 -0.25 -2.86
N ALA A 70 -7.82 -0.78 -1.89
CA ALA A 70 -7.24 -2.12 -1.96
C ALA A 70 -8.34 -3.20 -2.00
N LEU A 71 -9.33 -3.12 -1.10
CA LEU A 71 -10.44 -4.08 -1.01
C LEU A 71 -11.38 -4.03 -2.21
N ALA A 72 -11.54 -2.87 -2.85
CA ALA A 72 -12.30 -2.75 -4.08
C ALA A 72 -11.66 -3.50 -5.26
N ARG A 73 -10.33 -3.67 -5.24
CA ARG A 73 -9.54 -4.37 -6.28
C ARG A 73 -9.37 -5.85 -5.96
N GLU A 74 -9.10 -6.15 -4.70
CA GLU A 74 -8.97 -7.52 -4.18
C GLU A 74 -9.83 -7.67 -2.91
N PRO A 75 -11.11 -8.06 -3.07
CA PRO A 75 -11.97 -8.33 -1.93
C PRO A 75 -11.42 -9.47 -1.07
N GLY A 76 -11.49 -9.32 0.26
CA GLY A 76 -11.01 -10.33 1.22
C GLY A 76 -9.50 -10.29 1.49
N ARG A 77 -8.82 -9.22 1.07
CA ARG A 77 -7.41 -9.00 1.37
C ARG A 77 -7.22 -8.67 2.85
N GLU A 78 -6.88 -9.69 3.64
CA GLU A 78 -6.77 -9.62 5.11
C GLU A 78 -5.94 -8.43 5.63
N GLY A 79 -4.84 -8.10 4.94
CA GLY A 79 -3.99 -6.96 5.31
C GLY A 79 -4.71 -5.62 5.23
N ALA A 80 -5.57 -5.44 4.22
CA ALA A 80 -6.36 -4.22 4.04
C ALA A 80 -7.56 -4.17 4.99
N ASP A 81 -8.26 -5.29 5.22
CA ASP A 81 -9.35 -5.35 6.21
C ASP A 81 -8.85 -5.00 7.62
N ARG A 82 -7.70 -5.58 8.03
CA ARG A 82 -7.07 -5.27 9.31
C ARG A 82 -6.66 -3.80 9.38
N GLY A 83 -5.99 -3.30 8.34
CA GLY A 83 -5.57 -1.90 8.28
C GLY A 83 -6.73 -0.91 8.34
N LEU A 84 -7.86 -1.23 7.70
CA LEU A 84 -9.07 -0.41 7.77
C LEU A 84 -9.66 -0.37 9.19
N GLY A 85 -9.65 -1.51 9.89
CA GLY A 85 -10.06 -1.57 11.29
C GLY A 85 -9.15 -0.76 12.21
N GLU A 86 -7.82 -0.89 12.04
CA GLU A 86 -6.84 -0.09 12.79
C GLU A 86 -7.00 1.41 12.54
N ALA A 87 -7.20 1.81 11.28
CA ALA A 87 -7.41 3.20 10.89
C ALA A 87 -8.71 3.79 11.46
N ALA A 88 -9.79 3.02 11.46
CA ALA A 88 -11.07 3.44 12.04
C ALA A 88 -11.03 3.59 13.57
N LEU A 89 -10.14 2.87 14.26
CA LEU A 89 -9.94 3.00 15.72
C LEU A 89 -9.02 4.16 16.10
N ALA A 90 -8.31 4.74 15.14
CA ALA A 90 -7.37 5.83 15.34
C ALA A 90 -8.00 7.23 15.11
N GLU A 91 -9.30 7.30 14.80
CA GLU A 91 -10.09 8.54 14.76
C GLU A 91 -10.61 8.97 16.13
#